data_AF-A0A9X8ZDG4-F1
#
_entry.id   AF-A0A9X8ZDG4-F1
#
_cell.length_a   1.000
_cell.length_b   1.000
_cell.length_c   1.000
_cell.angle_alpha   90.00
_cell.angle_beta   90.00
_cell.angle_gamma   90.00
#
_symmetry.space_group_name_H-M   'P 1'
#
loop_
_entity.id
_entity.type
_entity.pdbx_description
1 polymer ?
#
loop_
_entity_poly.entity_id
_entity_poly.type
_entity_poly.pdbx_seq_one_letter_code
_entity_poly.pdbx_strand_id
1 'polypeptide(L)'
;MDYLKKCERLTVVDATCGKGKTSWAIQHMNEVELSEKFIYITPFLTEVQRVKESVTGRKFYEPTKDDQNVTKIESFKQLLEKGENIVATHSLFLNIDDEILKLIYLQDYTLILDEVMNVIEQVPIKQDD
;
A
#
# COMPACT_ATOMS: atom_id res chain seq x y z
N MET A 1 -1.37 -22.06 6.43
CA MET A 1 -1.91 -21.74 5.10
C MET A 1 -3.38 -21.37 5.25
N ASP A 2 -3.67 -20.22 5.89
CA ASP A 2 -5.05 -19.72 6.07
C ASP A 2 -5.02 -18.20 6.36
N TYR A 3 -4.35 -17.44 5.49
CA TYR A 3 -4.37 -15.97 5.55
C TYR A 3 -5.46 -15.34 4.67
N LEU A 4 -6.27 -16.15 3.97
CA LEU A 4 -7.47 -15.69 3.26
C LEU A 4 -8.64 -15.50 4.24
N LYS A 5 -8.41 -14.67 5.27
CA LYS A 5 -9.50 -14.14 6.08
C LYS A 5 -10.16 -13.00 5.29
N LYS A 6 -11.47 -13.13 5.12
CA LYS A 6 -12.41 -12.19 4.50
C LYS A 6 -11.92 -10.73 4.52
N CYS A 7 -11.49 -10.23 3.37
CA CYS A 7 -11.36 -8.80 3.12
C CYS A 7 -12.78 -8.22 3.18
N GLU A 8 -13.17 -7.60 4.30
CA GLU A 8 -14.57 -7.21 4.49
C GLU A 8 -15.02 -6.15 3.47
N ARG A 9 -14.09 -5.38 2.90
CA ARG A 9 -14.35 -4.43 1.81
C ARG A 9 -13.12 -4.29 0.89
N LEU A 10 -13.12 -4.98 -0.26
CA LEU A 10 -12.21 -4.68 -1.37
C LEU A 10 -12.89 -3.64 -2.28
N THR A 11 -12.40 -2.41 -2.25
CA THR A 11 -12.87 -1.34 -3.15
C THR A 11 -11.98 -1.30 -4.38
N VAL A 12 -12.49 -1.78 -5.52
CA VAL A 12 -11.80 -1.66 -6.81
C VAL A 12 -12.27 -0.40 -7.52
N VAL A 13 -11.36 0.54 -7.76
CA VAL A 13 -11.63 1.78 -8.51
C VAL A 13 -10.91 1.69 -9.85
N ASP A 14 -11.66 1.39 -10.92
CA ASP A 14 -11.13 1.36 -12.29
C ASP A 14 -11.52 2.63 -13.06
N ALA A 15 -10.52 3.31 -13.61
CA ALA A 15 -10.68 4.42 -14.54
C ALA A 15 -9.47 4.43 -15.48
N THR A 16 -9.63 4.87 -16.73
CA THR A 16 -8.53 4.92 -17.68
C THR A 16 -7.39 5.86 -17.22
N CYS A 17 -6.14 5.59 -17.62
CA CYS A 17 -5.00 6.45 -17.30
C CYS A 17 -5.29 7.91 -17.73
N GLY A 18 -4.98 8.89 -16.87
CA GLY A 18 -5.30 10.30 -17.09
C GLY A 18 -6.72 10.74 -16.68
N LYS A 19 -7.56 9.87 -16.09
CA LYS A 19 -8.91 10.22 -15.60
C LYS A 19 -9.00 10.63 -14.12
N GLY A 20 -7.87 10.79 -13.42
CA GLY A 20 -7.88 11.32 -12.05
C GLY A 20 -8.02 10.29 -10.91
N LYS A 21 -7.62 9.03 -11.11
CA LYS A 21 -7.61 8.00 -10.04
C LYS A 21 -6.78 8.42 -8.83
N THR A 22 -5.55 8.84 -9.08
CA THR A 22 -4.66 9.37 -8.03
C THR A 22 -5.29 10.56 -7.33
N SER A 23 -5.98 11.44 -8.06
CA SER A 23 -6.68 12.59 -7.48
C SER A 23 -7.86 12.17 -6.60
N TRP A 24 -8.65 11.19 -7.04
CA TRP A 24 -9.70 10.59 -6.23
C TRP A 24 -9.13 9.94 -4.97
N ALA A 25 -8.02 9.21 -5.07
CA ALA A 25 -7.38 8.57 -3.92
C ALA A 25 -6.86 9.62 -2.91
N ILE A 26 -6.21 10.68 -3.38
CA ILE A 26 -5.78 11.80 -2.54
C ILE A 26 -6.98 12.45 -1.84
N GLN A 27 -8.07 12.69 -2.56
CA GLN A 27 -9.30 13.25 -1.99
C GLN A 27 -9.87 12.32 -0.91
N HIS A 28 -10.01 11.03 -1.22
CA HIS A 28 -10.50 10.02 -0.29
C HIS A 28 -9.65 9.99 0.99
N MET A 29 -8.32 9.94 0.88
CA MET A 29 -7.40 9.95 2.03
C MET A 29 -7.51 11.24 2.87
N ASN A 30 -7.90 12.37 2.29
CA ASN A 30 -8.11 13.62 3.02
C ASN A 30 -9.49 13.70 3.70
N GLU A 31 -10.52 13.05 3.17
CA GLU A 31 -11.92 13.18 3.63
C GLU A 31 -12.32 12.14 4.69
N VAL A 32 -11.72 10.95 4.66
CA VAL A 32 -11.98 9.88 5.64
C VAL A 32 -11.43 10.20 7.04
N GLU A 33 -11.88 9.47 8.05
CA GLU A 33 -11.46 9.65 9.44
C GLU A 33 -9.93 9.56 9.59
N LEU A 34 -9.36 10.36 10.49
CA LEU A 34 -7.91 10.40 10.75
C LEU A 34 -7.39 9.13 11.44
N SER A 35 -8.29 8.33 12.02
CA SER A 35 -8.02 7.00 12.59
C SER A 35 -7.64 5.98 11.52
N GLU A 36 -8.08 6.16 10.28
CA GLU A 36 -7.82 5.23 9.19
C GLU A 36 -6.36 5.30 8.74
N LYS A 37 -5.73 4.15 8.56
CA LYS A 37 -4.32 4.06 8.17
C LYS A 37 -4.21 3.58 6.73
N PHE A 38 -3.43 4.29 5.93
CA PHE A 38 -3.31 4.00 4.50
C PHE A 38 -1.94 3.47 4.12
N ILE A 39 -1.96 2.52 3.17
CA ILE A 39 -0.80 2.15 2.36
C ILE A 39 -1.14 2.48 0.92
N TYR A 40 -0.45 3.46 0.34
CA TYR A 40 -0.60 3.86 -1.05
C TYR A 40 0.55 3.32 -1.90
N ILE A 41 0.23 2.51 -2.88
CA ILE A 41 1.19 1.82 -3.75
C ILE A 41 1.01 2.32 -5.17
N THR A 42 2.09 2.80 -5.79
CA THR A 42 2.05 3.44 -7.11
C THR A 42 3.27 3.08 -7.96
N PRO A 43 3.21 3.12 -9.30
CA PRO A 43 4.37 2.77 -10.12
C PRO A 43 5.49 3.82 -10.09
N PHE A 44 5.18 5.11 -9.89
CA PHE A 44 6.15 6.20 -10.11
C PHE A 44 6.50 6.95 -8.83
N LEU A 45 7.79 7.30 -8.67
CA LEU A 45 8.27 8.15 -7.58
C LEU A 45 7.66 9.55 -7.58
N THR A 46 7.25 10.05 -8.75
CA THR A 46 6.55 11.34 -8.86
C THR A 46 5.20 11.29 -8.14
N GLU A 47 4.46 10.19 -8.25
CA GLU A 47 3.19 10.02 -7.53
C GLU A 47 3.43 9.84 -6.03
N VAL A 48 4.56 9.22 -5.62
CA VAL A 48 4.96 9.17 -4.21
C VAL A 48 5.10 10.57 -3.62
N GLN A 49 5.81 11.47 -4.30
CA GLN A 49 5.94 12.85 -3.83
C GLN A 49 4.60 13.60 -3.88
N ARG A 50 3.82 13.41 -4.95
CA ARG A 50 2.51 14.03 -5.09
C ARG A 50 1.57 13.68 -3.94
N VAL A 51 1.52 12.42 -3.50
CA VAL A 51 0.70 11.99 -2.36
C VAL A 51 1.18 12.67 -1.07
N LYS A 52 2.49 12.69 -0.82
CA LYS A 52 3.07 13.34 0.38
C LYS A 52 2.78 14.83 0.44
N GLU A 53 2.74 15.50 -0.71
CA GLU A 53 2.49 16.94 -0.81
C GLU A 53 0.98 17.28 -0.80
N SER A 54 0.14 16.43 -1.39
CA SER A 54 -1.28 16.73 -1.61
C SER A 54 -2.20 16.21 -0.50
N VAL A 55 -1.76 15.24 0.29
CA VAL A 55 -2.50 14.80 1.47
C VAL A 55 -2.06 15.63 2.67
N THR A 56 -2.94 16.51 3.14
CA THR A 56 -2.65 17.48 4.20
C THR A 56 -3.26 17.08 5.54
N GLY A 57 -4.32 16.25 5.53
CA GLY A 57 -4.98 15.79 6.75
C GLY A 57 -4.19 14.75 7.55
N ARG A 58 -3.23 14.07 6.91
CA ARG A 58 -2.38 13.05 7.54
C ARG A 58 -1.00 13.01 6.90
N LYS A 59 0.01 12.58 7.65
CA LYS A 59 1.39 12.53 7.19
C LYS A 59 1.72 11.16 6.59
N PHE A 60 2.21 11.16 5.36
CA PHE A 60 2.72 9.98 4.66
C PHE A 60 4.24 9.86 4.77
N TYR A 61 4.71 8.63 4.96
CA TYR A 61 6.11 8.27 5.00
C TYR A 61 6.47 7.35 3.84
N GLU A 62 7.62 7.61 3.25
CA GLU A 62 8.20 6.77 2.21
C GLU A 62 9.30 5.90 2.83
N PRO A 63 9.32 4.58 2.59
CA PRO A 63 10.39 3.71 3.06
C PRO A 63 11.72 4.05 2.38
N THR A 64 12.72 4.40 3.18
CA THR A 64 14.05 4.79 2.71
C THR A 64 15.09 3.79 3.15
N LYS A 65 16.22 3.73 2.44
CA LYS A 65 17.44 3.18 3.03
C LYS A 65 18.04 4.24 3.93
N ASP A 66 18.61 3.85 5.06
CA ASP A 66 19.38 4.75 5.91
C ASP A 66 20.88 4.39 5.88
N ASP A 67 21.69 5.26 6.48
CA ASP A 67 23.14 5.07 6.58
C ASP A 67 23.54 3.94 7.55
N GLN A 68 22.57 3.34 8.25
CA GLN A 68 22.76 2.27 9.23
C GLN A 68 22.53 0.87 8.63
N ASN A 69 22.59 0.75 7.30
CA ASN A 69 22.30 -0.48 6.54
C ASN A 69 20.85 -0.98 6.64
N VAL A 70 19.89 -0.16 7.08
CA VAL A 70 18.48 -0.56 7.04
C VAL A 70 18.00 -0.59 5.59
N THR A 71 17.50 -1.76 5.18
CA THR A 71 16.91 -1.97 3.86
C THR A 71 15.56 -1.25 3.77
N LYS A 72 15.11 -0.94 2.55
CA LYS A 72 13.77 -0.34 2.36
C LYS A 72 12.64 -1.21 2.92
N ILE A 73 12.80 -2.53 2.89
CA ILE A 73 11.81 -3.47 3.44
C ILE A 73 11.80 -3.45 4.96
N GLU A 74 12.96 -3.37 5.61
CA GLU A 74 13.02 -3.19 7.08
C GLU A 74 12.45 -1.82 7.48
N SER A 75 12.74 -0.76 6.73
CA SER A 75 12.11 0.55 6.93
C SER A 75 10.59 0.47 6.78
N PHE A 76 10.08 -0.27 5.79
CA PHE A 76 8.64 -0.50 5.61
C PHE A 76 8.03 -1.24 6.81
N LYS A 77 8.67 -2.32 7.28
CA LYS A 77 8.24 -3.06 8.49
C LYS A 77 8.17 -2.14 9.71
N GLN A 78 9.19 -1.32 9.95
CA GLN A 78 9.21 -0.38 11.06
C GLN A 78 8.08 0.66 10.99
N LEU A 79 7.73 1.12 9.78
CA LEU A 79 6.62 2.06 9.59
C LEU A 79 5.26 1.38 9.87
N LEU A 80 5.10 0.12 9.45
CA LEU A 80 3.89 -0.68 9.75
C LEU A 80 3.72 -0.90 11.25
N GLU A 81 4.80 -1.25 11.96
CA GLU A 81 4.78 -1.44 13.41
C GLU A 81 4.40 -0.17 14.17
N LYS A 82 4.80 0.99 13.65
CA LYS A 82 4.44 2.30 14.19
C LYS A 82 3.02 2.75 13.85
N GLY A 83 2.33 2.07 12.92
CA GLY A 83 1.00 2.47 12.48
C GLY A 83 1.00 3.72 11.61
N GLU A 84 2.12 4.04 10.94
CA GLU A 84 2.24 5.24 10.10
C GLU A 84 1.51 5.08 8.77
N ASN A 85 1.08 6.19 8.14
CA ASN A 85 0.59 6.14 6.76
C ASN A 85 1.79 6.01 5.80
N ILE A 86 1.72 5.06 4.87
CA ILE A 86 2.87 4.69 4.04
C ILE A 86 2.55 4.91 2.58
N VAL A 87 3.53 5.46 1.85
CA VAL A 87 3.50 5.53 0.40
C VAL A 87 4.75 4.86 -0.17
N ALA A 88 4.58 3.99 -1.15
CA ALA A 88 5.69 3.23 -1.71
C ALA A 88 5.48 2.92 -3.20
N THR A 89 6.58 2.57 -3.86
CA THR A 89 6.53 2.11 -5.24
C THR A 89 6.15 0.64 -5.33
N HIS A 90 5.60 0.26 -6.49
CA HIS A 90 5.37 -1.12 -6.92
C HIS A 90 6.55 -2.06 -6.65
N SER A 91 7.77 -1.62 -6.99
CA SER A 91 8.99 -2.39 -6.78
C SER A 91 9.25 -2.76 -5.32
N LEU A 92 8.86 -1.91 -4.37
CA LEU A 92 8.99 -2.25 -2.95
C LEU A 92 7.93 -3.28 -2.54
N PHE A 93 6.71 -3.08 -3.02
CA PHE A 93 5.56 -3.96 -2.72
C PHE A 93 5.73 -5.38 -3.27
N LEU A 94 6.45 -5.56 -4.39
CA LEU A 94 6.79 -6.88 -4.93
C LEU A 94 7.67 -7.74 -4.00
N ASN A 95 8.35 -7.12 -3.04
CA ASN A 95 9.24 -7.81 -2.10
C ASN A 95 8.57 -8.08 -0.74
N ILE A 96 7.24 -8.02 -0.69
CA ILE A 96 6.45 -8.28 0.52
C ILE A 96 6.47 -9.77 0.87
N ASP A 97 6.69 -10.06 2.15
CA ASP A 97 6.64 -11.39 2.74
C ASP A 97 5.39 -11.59 3.60
N ASP A 98 5.17 -12.83 4.06
CA ASP A 98 4.02 -13.19 4.91
C ASP A 98 3.96 -12.39 6.23
N GLU A 99 5.11 -11.98 6.76
CA GLU A 99 5.20 -11.17 7.98
C GLU A 99 4.62 -9.77 7.75
N ILE A 100 4.99 -9.12 6.65
CA ILE A 100 4.42 -7.83 6.26
C ILE A 100 2.92 -7.94 6.03
N LEU A 101 2.45 -8.95 5.30
CA LEU A 101 1.01 -9.15 5.07
C LEU A 101 0.25 -9.28 6.39
N LYS A 102 0.82 -10.01 7.36
CA LYS A 102 0.25 -10.13 8.69
C LYS A 102 0.23 -8.79 9.44
N LEU A 103 1.29 -7.98 9.35
CA LEU A 103 1.32 -6.65 9.96
C LEU A 103 0.26 -5.72 9.36
N ILE A 104 0.12 -5.69 8.04
CA ILE A 104 -0.91 -4.92 7.32
C ILE A 104 -2.30 -5.29 7.83
N TYR A 105 -2.58 -6.59 7.95
CA TYR A 105 -3.87 -7.09 8.42
C TYR A 105 -4.12 -6.77 9.89
N LEU A 106 -3.15 -7.05 10.78
CA LEU A 106 -3.30 -6.84 12.23
C LEU A 106 -3.42 -5.37 12.62
N GLN A 107 -2.81 -4.48 11.82
CA GLN A 107 -2.87 -3.04 12.03
C GLN A 107 -4.08 -2.39 11.37
N ASP A 108 -4.94 -3.14 10.67
CA ASP A 108 -6.17 -2.60 10.03
C ASP A 108 -5.88 -1.48 9.03
N TYR A 109 -4.95 -1.74 8.10
CA TYR A 109 -4.60 -0.80 7.03
C TYR A 109 -5.54 -0.90 5.83
N THR A 110 -5.91 0.26 5.27
CA THR A 110 -6.52 0.37 3.95
C THR A 110 -5.44 0.45 2.87
N LEU A 111 -5.39 -0.57 2.02
CA LEU A 111 -4.45 -0.66 0.89
C LEU A 111 -5.06 -0.06 -0.38
N ILE A 112 -4.41 0.95 -0.94
CA ILE A 112 -4.75 1.56 -2.23
C ILE A 112 -3.64 1.23 -3.23
N LEU A 113 -4.01 0.51 -4.30
CA LEU A 113 -3.13 0.19 -5.42
C LEU A 113 -3.47 1.11 -6.59
N ASP A 114 -2.58 2.06 -6.90
CA ASP A 114 -2.70 2.96 -8.04
C ASP A 114 -1.98 2.39 -9.25
N GLU A 115 -2.72 2.25 -10.35
CA GLU A 115 -2.33 1.50 -11.54
C GLU A 115 -2.03 0.02 -11.24
N VAL A 116 -2.67 -0.90 -11.96
CA VAL A 116 -2.57 -2.33 -11.63
C VAL A 116 -1.16 -2.81 -11.98
N MET A 117 -0.43 -3.33 -10.99
CA MET A 117 0.75 -4.15 -11.28
C MET A 117 0.32 -5.38 -12.08
N ASN A 118 1.15 -5.82 -13.04
CA ASN A 118 1.07 -7.17 -13.60
C ASN A 118 1.45 -8.25 -12.54
N VAL A 119 0.92 -8.15 -11.33
CA VAL A 119 1.03 -9.11 -10.23
C VAL A 119 -0.21 -10.00 -10.30
N ILE A 120 -0.34 -10.70 -11.42
CA ILE A 120 -1.13 -11.92 -11.46
C ILE A 120 -0.12 -13.04 -11.61
N GLU A 121 0.56 -13.39 -10.53
CA GLU A 121 1.01 -14.77 -10.41
C GLU A 121 -0.26 -15.59 -10.13
N GLN A 122 -0.67 -16.36 -11.14
CA GLN A 122 -1.71 -17.36 -10.98
C GLN A 122 -1.27 -18.27 -9.84
N VAL A 123 -2.01 -18.25 -8.72
CA VAL A 123 -1.89 -19.31 -7.72
C VAL A 123 -2.21 -20.61 -8.47
N PRO A 124 -1.27 -21.57 -8.59
CA PRO A 124 -1.60 -22.84 -9.19
C PRO A 124 -2.66 -23.48 -8.30
N ILE A 125 -3.89 -23.53 -8.80
CA ILE A 125 -4.96 -24.30 -8.19
C ILE A 125 -4.48 -25.75 -8.29
N LYS A 126 -4.00 -26.31 -7.19
CA LYS A 126 -3.90 -27.76 -7.09
C LYS A 126 -5.34 -28.26 -7.07
N GLN A 127 -5.73 -28.98 -8.12
CA GLN A 127 -6.87 -29.89 -8.02
C GLN A 127 -6.50 -30.90 -6.94
N ASP A 128 -7.16 -30.82 -5.80
CA ASP A 128 -7.25 -31.95 -4.89
C ASP A 128 -8.14 -33.00 -5.59
N ASP A 129 -7.61 -34.23 -5.71
CA ASP A 129 -8.31 -35.42 -6.20
C ASP A 129 -9.54 -35.78 -5.34
#